data_AF-A0A8M1MLQ5-F1
#
_entry.id   AF-A0A8M1MLQ5-F1
#
_cell.length_a   1.000
_cell.length_b   1.000
_cell.length_c   1.000
_cell.angle_alpha   90.00
_cell.angle_beta   90.00
_cell.angle_gamma   90.00
#
_symmetry.space_group_name_H-M   'P 1'
#
loop_
_entity.id
_entity.type
_entity.pdbx_description
1 polymer ?
#
loop_
_entity_poly.entity_id
_entity_poly.type
_entity_poly.pdbx_seq_one_letter_code
_entity_poly.pdbx_strand_id
1 'polypeptide(L)'
;MLIWSEVSWIPNKHYSGIYGLMKLVLTKTLPANLERVIVLDTDITFATDIAELWAVFHKFKGQQVLGLVENQSDWYLGNLWKNHRPWPALGRGYNTGVILLLLDKLRKMKWEQMWRLTAERELMGMLSTSLADQDIFNAVIKQNPFLVYQLPCFWNVQLSDHTRSEQCYRDVSDLKLQKQLSELDEDDLCYEFRRERFTVHRTHLYFLHYEYEPVSDNTDVTLVAQLSMDRLQMLEAICKHWEGPISLALYLSDAEAQQFLRYAQGSEVLMSRHNVAYHIVYKEGQFYPVNLLRNVAMKHVGTPYMFLSDIDFLPMYGLYEYLRYHVWTKGHAPTNFAKWRTATTPYRVEWEADFEPYVVVRRDCPEYDRRFVGFGWNKVAHIMELDAQEYEFIVLPNAYMIHMPHAPSFDITKFRSNKQYRICLKTLKEEFQQDMSRRYGFAALKYLTAENNS
;
A
#
# COMPACT_ATOMS: atom_id res chain seq x y z
N MET A 1 3.22 2.79 33.37
CA MET A 1 2.53 3.37 34.56
C MET A 1 2.97 4.81 34.91
N LEU A 2 3.73 5.54 34.07
CA LEU A 2 4.38 6.82 34.49
C LEU A 2 4.02 8.10 33.70
N ILE A 3 3.22 8.05 32.63
CA ILE A 3 2.93 9.24 31.79
C ILE A 3 1.80 10.09 32.37
N TRP A 4 0.85 9.47 33.06
CA TRP A 4 -0.36 10.13 33.59
C TRP A 4 -0.05 11.12 34.70
N SER A 5 0.95 10.81 35.54
CA SER A 5 1.41 11.69 36.62
C SER A 5 1.95 13.03 36.12
N GLU A 6 2.31 13.12 34.84
CA GLU A 6 2.85 14.34 34.23
C GLU A 6 1.80 15.44 34.11
N VAL A 7 0.52 15.08 34.00
CA VAL A 7 -0.60 16.02 33.78
C VAL A 7 -1.73 15.86 34.79
N SER A 8 -1.72 14.81 35.63
CA SER A 8 -2.81 14.54 36.58
C SER A 8 -3.03 15.64 37.62
N TRP A 9 -2.05 16.52 37.81
CA TRP A 9 -2.14 17.67 38.70
C TRP A 9 -2.94 18.83 38.11
N ILE A 10 -3.25 18.81 36.80
CA ILE A 10 -4.00 19.87 36.10
C ILE A 10 -5.51 19.62 36.30
N PRO A 11 -6.23 20.50 37.01
CA PRO A 11 -7.68 20.39 37.12
C PRO A 11 -8.34 20.57 35.75
N ASN A 12 -9.17 19.61 35.33
CA ASN A 12 -9.77 19.59 34.00
C ASN A 12 -11.27 19.27 34.07
N LYS A 13 -12.09 20.05 33.34
CA LYS A 13 -13.55 19.85 33.22
C LYS A 13 -13.97 19.16 31.91
N HIS A 14 -13.03 18.89 31.01
CA HIS A 14 -13.32 18.26 29.72
C HIS A 14 -13.85 16.83 29.90
N TYR A 15 -14.79 16.41 29.05
CA TYR A 15 -15.44 15.09 29.14
C TYR A 15 -14.44 13.92 28.99
N SER A 16 -13.36 14.11 28.24
CA SER A 16 -12.28 13.11 28.09
C SER A 16 -11.36 13.00 29.31
N GLY A 17 -11.59 13.79 30.37
CA GLY A 17 -10.81 13.76 31.60
C GLY A 17 -9.30 13.94 31.34
N ILE A 18 -8.48 13.12 32.00
CA ILE A 18 -7.01 13.19 31.91
C ILE A 18 -6.48 12.88 30.50
N TYR A 19 -7.21 12.11 29.69
CA TYR A 19 -6.79 11.75 28.33
C TYR A 19 -6.75 12.97 27.41
N GLY A 20 -7.62 13.95 27.63
CA GLY A 20 -7.63 15.20 26.90
C GLY A 20 -6.39 16.08 27.13
N LEU A 21 -5.49 15.71 28.06
CA LEU A 21 -4.24 16.42 28.33
C LEU A 21 -3.01 15.70 27.74
N MET A 22 -3.19 14.52 27.14
CA MET A 22 -2.08 13.66 26.69
C MET A 22 -1.27 14.24 25.53
N LYS A 23 -1.85 15.14 24.72
CA LYS A 23 -1.10 15.77 23.62
C LYS A 23 0.06 16.65 24.13
N LEU A 24 0.00 17.15 25.36
CA LEU A 24 1.05 17.98 25.97
C LEU A 24 2.37 17.23 26.19
N VAL A 25 2.30 15.92 26.45
CA VAL A 25 3.44 15.09 26.85
C VAL A 25 4.05 14.28 25.71
N LEU A 26 3.57 14.44 24.47
CA LEU A 26 4.03 13.67 23.31
C LEU A 26 5.54 13.79 23.05
N THR A 27 6.13 14.94 23.34
CA THR A 27 7.59 15.15 23.23
C THR A 27 8.41 14.24 24.13
N LYS A 28 7.84 13.80 25.26
CA LYS A 28 8.43 12.88 26.24
C LYS A 28 8.01 11.43 26.02
N THR A 29 6.76 11.23 25.60
CA THR A 29 6.16 9.89 25.41
C THR A 29 6.64 9.19 24.14
N LEU A 30 6.79 9.92 23.04
CA LEU A 30 7.18 9.33 21.74
C LEU A 30 8.70 9.13 21.63
N PRO A 31 9.17 8.14 20.84
CA PRO A 31 10.60 7.84 20.69
C PRO A 31 11.46 9.06 20.37
N ALA A 32 12.67 9.12 20.96
CA ALA A 32 13.56 10.28 20.83
C ALA A 32 14.05 10.54 19.40
N ASN A 33 14.14 9.50 18.57
CA ASN A 33 14.50 9.58 17.15
C ASN A 33 13.33 9.98 16.24
N LEU A 34 12.09 10.04 16.76
CA LEU A 34 10.95 10.51 15.98
C LEU A 34 10.98 12.04 15.93
N GLU A 35 11.13 12.59 14.72
CA GLU A 35 11.33 14.04 14.52
C GLU A 35 10.02 14.82 14.37
N ARG A 36 9.01 14.23 13.73
CA ARG A 36 7.75 14.89 13.39
C ARG A 36 6.58 13.93 13.45
N VAL A 37 5.41 14.43 13.84
CA VAL A 37 4.17 13.65 13.94
C VAL A 37 2.96 14.53 13.62
N ILE A 38 1.95 13.93 12.98
CA ILE A 38 0.61 14.51 12.89
C ILE A 38 -0.23 13.88 13.99
N VAL A 39 -0.82 14.70 14.85
CA VAL A 39 -1.73 14.28 15.92
C VAL A 39 -3.15 14.60 15.49
N LEU A 40 -4.02 13.63 15.65
CA LEU A 40 -5.39 13.65 15.12
C LEU A 40 -6.34 13.16 16.22
N ASP A 41 -7.47 13.85 16.38
CA ASP A 41 -8.57 13.32 17.18
C ASP A 41 -9.21 12.10 16.50
N THR A 42 -9.89 11.27 17.28
CA THR A 42 -10.48 10.02 16.80
C THR A 42 -11.81 10.20 16.07
N ASP A 43 -12.39 11.39 16.12
CA ASP A 43 -13.68 11.75 15.54
C ASP A 43 -13.54 12.52 14.20
N ILE A 44 -12.37 12.49 13.58
CA ILE A 44 -12.14 13.11 12.27
C ILE A 44 -12.45 12.17 11.11
N THR A 45 -12.77 12.75 9.95
CA THR A 45 -12.90 12.04 8.67
C THR A 45 -11.99 12.69 7.63
N PHE A 46 -11.20 11.87 6.92
CA PHE A 46 -10.33 12.36 5.85
C PHE A 46 -11.11 12.57 4.54
N ALA A 47 -10.99 13.76 3.97
CA ALA A 47 -11.54 14.09 2.64
C ALA A 47 -10.47 14.09 1.52
N THR A 48 -9.18 14.02 1.87
CA THR A 48 -8.06 14.00 0.94
C THR A 48 -6.91 13.13 1.47
N ASP A 49 -5.88 12.90 0.65
CA ASP A 49 -4.68 12.16 1.01
C ASP A 49 -3.91 12.87 2.15
N ILE A 50 -3.73 12.17 3.27
CA ILE A 50 -3.00 12.67 4.44
C ILE A 50 -1.53 13.00 4.14
N ALA A 51 -0.96 12.44 3.08
CA ALA A 51 0.40 12.77 2.64
C ALA A 51 0.53 14.25 2.22
N GLU A 52 -0.55 14.88 1.74
CA GLU A 52 -0.55 16.30 1.40
C GLU A 52 -0.38 17.18 2.64
N LEU A 53 -1.05 16.83 3.74
CA LEU A 53 -0.86 17.51 5.03
C LEU A 53 0.56 17.27 5.55
N TRP A 54 1.09 16.06 5.41
CA TRP A 54 2.47 15.73 5.77
C TRP A 54 3.49 16.60 5.01
N ALA A 55 3.23 16.90 3.74
CA ALA A 55 4.09 17.77 2.95
C ALA A 55 4.16 19.21 3.51
N VAL A 56 3.16 19.66 4.26
CA VAL A 56 3.11 21.02 4.86
C VAL A 56 4.24 21.25 5.86
N PHE A 57 4.84 20.21 6.46
CA PHE A 57 6.03 20.38 7.31
C PHE A 57 7.17 21.12 6.59
N HIS A 58 7.32 20.96 5.27
CA HIS A 58 8.35 21.65 4.49
C HIS A 58 8.08 23.16 4.33
N LYS A 59 6.85 23.61 4.62
CA LYS A 59 6.47 25.04 4.57
C LYS A 59 6.77 25.78 5.87
N PHE A 60 7.10 25.08 6.95
CA PHE A 60 7.45 25.71 8.23
C PHE A 60 8.77 26.47 8.07
N LYS A 61 8.80 27.72 8.52
CA LYS A 61 9.97 28.60 8.45
C LYS A 61 10.35 29.11 9.84
N GLY A 62 11.63 29.43 10.02
CA GLY A 62 12.14 29.99 11.27
C GLY A 62 11.89 29.07 12.48
N GLN A 63 11.28 29.64 13.52
CA GLN A 63 11.00 28.98 14.81
C GLN A 63 9.63 28.28 14.86
N GLN A 64 8.95 28.14 13.72
CA GLN A 64 7.67 27.42 13.67
C GLN A 64 7.87 25.93 13.96
N VAL A 65 7.06 25.41 14.89
CA VAL A 65 7.11 24.04 15.40
C VAL A 65 5.73 23.39 15.57
N LEU A 66 4.66 24.19 15.53
CA LEU A 66 3.26 23.76 15.60
C LEU A 66 2.55 24.16 14.30
N GLY A 67 1.85 23.22 13.66
CA GLY A 67 0.88 23.52 12.61
C GLY A 67 -0.53 23.29 13.12
N LEU A 68 -1.34 24.33 13.16
CA LEU A 68 -2.68 24.32 13.75
C LEU A 68 -3.66 25.14 12.93
N VAL A 69 -4.93 24.75 12.96
CA VAL A 69 -6.03 25.52 12.35
C VAL A 69 -6.67 26.42 13.40
N GLU A 70 -6.95 27.67 13.04
CA GLU A 70 -7.69 28.59 13.92
C GLU A 70 -9.08 28.00 14.25
N ASN A 71 -9.49 28.16 15.49
CA ASN A 71 -10.81 27.75 15.96
C ASN A 71 -11.91 28.46 15.17
N GLN A 72 -12.93 27.72 14.76
CA GLN A 72 -14.03 28.21 13.93
C GLN A 72 -15.21 28.74 14.75
N SER A 73 -15.07 28.78 16.09
CA SER A 73 -16.03 29.38 17.01
C SER A 73 -15.42 30.59 17.74
N ASP A 74 -16.28 31.45 18.29
CA ASP A 74 -15.86 32.61 19.09
C ASP A 74 -15.56 32.25 20.56
N TRP A 75 -15.26 30.97 20.85
CA TRP A 75 -15.02 30.45 22.20
C TRP A 75 -13.97 31.24 22.97
N TYR A 76 -12.81 31.49 22.36
CA TYR A 76 -11.73 32.22 23.01
C TYR A 76 -11.88 33.74 22.95
N LEU A 77 -12.87 34.27 22.21
CA LEU A 77 -13.20 35.69 22.23
C LEU A 77 -14.07 36.08 23.43
N GLY A 78 -14.67 35.12 24.13
CA GLY A 78 -15.51 35.38 25.31
C GLY A 78 -16.96 35.76 24.98
N ASN A 79 -17.35 35.72 23.71
CA ASN A 79 -18.61 36.30 23.23
C ASN A 79 -19.80 35.31 23.18
N LEU A 80 -19.58 34.03 23.52
CA LEU A 80 -20.61 33.00 23.37
C LEU A 80 -21.69 33.05 24.47
N TRP A 81 -21.32 33.34 25.73
CA TRP A 81 -22.24 33.27 26.87
C TRP A 81 -21.98 34.37 27.89
N LYS A 82 -23.03 34.79 28.63
CA LYS A 82 -22.87 35.70 29.77
C LYS A 82 -22.00 35.03 30.84
N ASN A 83 -20.95 35.74 31.28
CA ASN A 83 -19.94 35.28 32.24
C ASN A 83 -18.96 34.21 31.74
N HIS A 84 -18.89 33.95 30.42
CA HIS A 84 -17.83 33.11 29.86
C HIS A 84 -16.47 33.81 29.96
N ARG A 85 -15.53 33.20 30.68
CA ARG A 85 -14.14 33.67 30.76
C ARG A 85 -13.26 32.62 30.10
N PRO A 86 -12.81 32.83 28.85
CA PRO A 86 -11.97 31.86 28.16
C PRO A 86 -10.53 31.89 28.68
N TRP A 87 -9.83 30.78 28.49
CA TRP A 87 -8.38 30.73 28.65
C TRP A 87 -7.69 31.69 27.66
N PRO A 88 -6.48 32.17 27.96
CA PRO A 88 -5.79 33.09 27.05
C PRO A 88 -5.51 32.43 25.71
N ALA A 89 -5.90 33.08 24.61
CA ALA A 89 -5.54 32.68 23.26
C ALA A 89 -5.19 33.89 22.37
N LEU A 90 -4.63 33.61 21.20
CA LEU A 90 -4.45 34.58 20.11
C LEU A 90 -5.68 34.51 19.18
N GLY A 91 -6.33 35.65 18.90
CA GLY A 91 -7.51 35.67 18.03
C GLY A 91 -8.63 34.76 18.54
N ARG A 92 -9.16 33.90 17.67
CA ARG A 92 -10.15 32.88 18.07
C ARG A 92 -9.53 31.65 18.75
N GLY A 93 -8.22 31.61 18.92
CA GLY A 93 -7.46 30.44 19.36
C GLY A 93 -7.34 29.39 18.27
N TYR A 94 -6.69 28.28 18.58
CA TYR A 94 -6.43 27.17 17.68
C TYR A 94 -7.10 25.91 18.20
N ASN A 95 -7.59 25.09 17.27
CA ASN A 95 -8.20 23.79 17.60
C ASN A 95 -7.13 22.69 17.63
N THR A 96 -7.12 21.84 18.65
CA THR A 96 -6.13 20.75 18.84
C THR A 96 -6.55 19.41 18.26
N GLY A 97 -7.60 19.35 17.43
CA GLY A 97 -8.04 18.13 16.77
C GLY A 97 -7.15 17.68 15.60
N VAL A 98 -6.41 18.61 15.00
CA VAL A 98 -5.35 18.32 14.02
C VAL A 98 -4.13 19.18 14.35
N ILE A 99 -3.01 18.52 14.69
CA ILE A 99 -1.76 19.20 15.06
C ILE A 99 -0.58 18.62 14.29
N LEU A 100 0.19 19.46 13.64
CA LEU A 100 1.52 19.11 13.11
C LEU A 100 2.57 19.47 14.15
N LEU A 101 3.30 18.49 14.66
CA LEU A 101 4.32 18.68 15.68
C LEU A 101 5.72 18.37 15.12
N LEU A 102 6.64 19.34 15.19
CA LEU A 102 8.07 19.11 15.05
C LEU A 102 8.66 18.74 16.42
N LEU A 103 8.63 17.45 16.76
CA LEU A 103 9.03 16.91 18.07
C LEU A 103 10.49 17.21 18.40
N ASP A 104 11.40 17.10 17.44
CA ASP A 104 12.83 17.34 17.68
C ASP A 104 13.08 18.80 18.09
N LYS A 105 12.45 19.76 17.41
CA LYS A 105 12.53 21.18 17.73
C LYS A 105 11.82 21.50 19.04
N LEU A 106 10.63 20.96 19.29
CA LEU A 106 9.92 21.15 20.55
C LEU A 106 10.73 20.67 21.76
N ARG A 107 11.43 19.52 21.64
CA ARG A 107 12.36 19.02 22.66
C ARG A 107 13.52 20.00 22.90
N LYS A 108 14.15 20.49 21.83
CA LYS A 108 15.24 21.51 21.90
C LYS A 108 14.77 22.81 22.56
N MET A 109 13.50 23.20 22.34
CA MET A 109 12.89 24.39 22.92
C MET A 109 12.33 24.19 24.34
N LYS A 110 12.56 23.01 24.94
CA LYS A 110 12.06 22.66 26.29
C LYS A 110 10.54 22.82 26.42
N TRP A 111 9.79 22.30 25.43
CA TRP A 111 8.33 22.35 25.40
C TRP A 111 7.67 21.94 26.72
N GLU A 112 8.16 20.87 27.36
CA GLU A 112 7.65 20.40 28.66
C GLU A 112 7.67 21.49 29.74
N GLN A 113 8.80 22.19 29.86
CA GLN A 113 8.94 23.28 30.82
C GLN A 113 8.04 24.46 30.46
N MET A 114 7.94 24.77 29.16
CA MET A 114 7.15 25.91 28.65
C MET A 114 5.66 25.75 28.96
N TRP A 115 5.05 24.61 28.62
CA TRP A 115 3.62 24.41 28.88
C TRP A 115 3.32 24.25 30.36
N ARG A 116 4.20 23.59 31.16
CA ARG A 116 4.01 23.44 32.61
C ARG A 116 3.95 24.79 33.32
N LEU A 117 4.95 25.64 33.09
CA LEU A 117 5.00 26.99 33.67
C LEU A 117 3.81 27.86 33.26
N THR A 118 3.32 27.66 32.02
CA THR A 118 2.15 28.37 31.52
C THR A 118 0.88 27.88 32.20
N ALA A 119 0.69 26.57 32.31
CA ALA A 119 -0.45 25.97 32.99
C ALA A 119 -0.51 26.38 34.47
N GLU A 120 0.61 26.30 35.21
CA GLU A 120 0.69 26.75 36.61
C GLU A 120 0.29 28.22 36.77
N ARG A 121 0.77 29.09 35.87
CA ARG A 121 0.45 30.52 35.89
C ARG A 121 -1.04 30.79 35.67
N GLU A 122 -1.61 30.20 34.63
CA GLU A 122 -3.00 30.48 34.26
C GLU A 122 -4.01 29.82 35.22
N LEU A 123 -3.66 28.67 35.81
CA LEU A 123 -4.50 27.99 36.80
C LEU A 123 -4.72 28.80 38.07
N MET A 124 -3.81 29.72 38.43
CA MET A 124 -4.04 30.67 39.54
C MET A 124 -5.27 31.56 39.32
N GLY A 125 -5.63 31.85 38.07
CA GLY A 125 -6.77 32.70 37.71
C GLY A 125 -7.98 31.96 37.16
N MET A 126 -7.78 30.84 36.46
CA MET A 126 -8.82 30.09 35.75
C MET A 126 -9.38 28.89 36.52
N LEU A 127 -8.69 28.43 37.58
CA LEU A 127 -8.98 27.27 38.44
C LEU A 127 -8.96 25.89 37.75
N SER A 128 -9.33 25.78 36.47
CA SER A 128 -9.33 24.53 35.70
C SER A 128 -9.30 24.79 34.20
N THR A 129 -8.81 23.83 33.40
CA THR A 129 -9.02 23.81 31.95
C THR A 129 -10.47 23.42 31.61
N SER A 130 -11.01 24.01 30.54
CA SER A 130 -12.32 23.68 29.98
C SER A 130 -12.20 22.82 28.73
N LEU A 131 -11.24 23.14 27.86
CA LEU A 131 -10.94 22.42 26.62
C LEU A 131 -9.59 21.66 26.71
N ALA A 132 -9.29 21.15 27.92
CA ALA A 132 -8.12 20.33 28.21
C ALA A 132 -6.80 20.87 27.63
N ASP A 133 -6.10 20.10 26.79
CA ASP A 133 -4.83 20.50 26.17
C ASP A 133 -4.94 21.77 25.32
N GLN A 134 -6.08 21.99 24.64
CA GLN A 134 -6.32 23.11 23.76
C GLN A 134 -6.14 24.44 24.47
N ASP A 135 -6.61 24.53 25.71
CA ASP A 135 -6.47 25.74 26.54
C ASP A 135 -5.01 26.06 26.84
N ILE A 136 -4.21 25.03 27.17
CA ILE A 136 -2.79 25.20 27.51
C ILE A 136 -1.97 25.49 26.25
N PHE A 137 -2.23 24.80 25.13
CA PHE A 137 -1.61 25.12 23.84
C PHE A 137 -1.87 26.57 23.45
N ASN A 138 -3.12 27.02 23.53
CA ASN A 138 -3.47 28.41 23.22
C ASN A 138 -2.82 29.44 24.13
N ALA A 139 -2.71 29.16 25.44
CA ALA A 139 -2.04 30.04 26.39
C ALA A 139 -0.54 30.15 26.10
N VAL A 140 0.12 29.04 25.75
CA VAL A 140 1.53 29.03 25.33
C VAL A 140 1.73 29.82 24.04
N ILE A 141 0.85 29.59 23.05
CA ILE A 141 0.88 30.26 21.74
C ILE A 141 0.66 31.77 21.89
N LYS A 142 -0.24 32.20 22.77
CA LYS A 142 -0.46 33.64 23.03
C LYS A 142 0.82 34.35 23.50
N GLN A 143 1.64 33.67 24.30
CA GLN A 143 2.93 34.18 24.77
C GLN A 143 4.04 34.03 23.71
N ASN A 144 3.89 33.09 22.76
CA ASN A 144 4.90 32.70 21.79
C ASN A 144 4.30 32.50 20.38
N PRO A 145 3.75 33.55 19.74
CA PRO A 145 2.99 33.40 18.49
C PRO A 145 3.85 32.90 17.32
N PHE A 146 5.17 33.13 17.36
CA PHE A 146 6.13 32.69 16.34
C PHE A 146 6.30 31.16 16.26
N LEU A 147 5.78 30.40 17.22
CA LEU A 147 5.82 28.93 17.20
C LEU A 147 4.86 28.32 16.19
N VAL A 148 3.85 29.08 15.73
CA VAL A 148 2.74 28.55 14.94
C VAL A 148 2.91 28.84 13.46
N TYR A 149 2.75 27.79 12.66
CA TYR A 149 2.38 27.87 11.25
C TYR A 149 0.86 27.70 11.17
N GLN A 150 0.14 28.76 10.82
CA GLN A 150 -1.31 28.70 10.71
C GLN A 150 -1.71 27.90 9.46
N LEU A 151 -2.38 26.77 9.69
CA LEU A 151 -2.93 25.93 8.64
C LEU A 151 -4.20 26.57 8.07
N PRO A 152 -4.42 26.47 6.74
CA PRO A 152 -5.72 26.75 6.16
C PRO A 152 -6.84 25.94 6.81
N CYS A 153 -8.03 26.54 6.92
CA CYS A 153 -9.04 26.01 7.84
C CYS A 153 -9.67 24.67 7.44
N PHE A 154 -9.52 24.26 6.18
CA PHE A 154 -9.94 22.94 5.70
C PHE A 154 -9.14 21.75 6.16
N TRP A 155 -7.93 21.99 6.65
CA TRP A 155 -7.17 20.91 7.27
C TRP A 155 -7.79 20.45 8.59
N ASN A 156 -8.75 21.21 9.14
CA ASN A 156 -9.49 20.86 10.34
C ASN A 156 -10.83 21.63 10.38
N VAL A 157 -11.79 21.17 9.57
CA VAL A 157 -13.15 21.71 9.58
C VAL A 157 -13.88 21.24 10.84
N GLN A 158 -14.34 22.18 11.66
CA GLN A 158 -14.89 21.90 12.98
C GLN A 158 -16.42 21.92 12.91
N LEU A 159 -17.05 20.80 13.26
CA LEU A 159 -18.50 20.64 13.22
C LEU A 159 -19.06 20.60 14.64
N SER A 160 -19.47 21.75 15.15
CA SER A 160 -20.20 21.86 16.43
C SER A 160 -21.14 23.06 16.42
N ASP A 161 -22.00 23.15 17.44
CA ASP A 161 -22.83 24.34 17.66
C ASP A 161 -21.95 25.60 17.68
N HIS A 162 -22.38 26.65 16.99
CA HIS A 162 -21.70 27.96 16.88
C HIS A 162 -20.35 27.99 16.13
N THR A 163 -20.03 26.96 15.34
CA THR A 163 -18.90 27.00 14.40
C THR A 163 -19.29 27.69 13.08
N ARG A 164 -18.34 28.39 12.47
CA ARG A 164 -18.47 29.05 11.15
C ARG A 164 -17.83 28.20 10.04
N SER A 165 -18.11 26.89 10.06
CA SER A 165 -17.47 25.90 9.20
C SER A 165 -17.83 26.08 7.72
N GLU A 166 -18.98 26.70 7.42
CA GLU A 166 -19.44 27.02 6.07
C GLU A 166 -18.44 27.87 5.27
N GLN A 167 -17.61 28.65 5.94
CA GLN A 167 -16.61 29.51 5.30
C GLN A 167 -15.41 28.69 4.78
N CYS A 168 -15.12 27.55 5.39
CA CYS A 168 -13.95 26.73 5.07
C CYS A 168 -14.15 25.84 3.86
N TYR A 169 -15.38 25.52 3.49
CA TYR A 169 -15.69 24.75 2.29
C TYR A 169 -15.54 25.57 1.00
N ARG A 170 -15.58 26.91 1.08
CA ARG A 170 -15.46 27.81 -0.08
C ARG A 170 -14.03 28.03 -0.58
N ASP A 171 -13.00 27.70 0.21
CA ASP A 171 -11.63 28.16 -0.09
C ASP A 171 -10.73 27.10 -0.78
N VAL A 172 -11.21 25.87 -1.02
CA VAL A 172 -10.30 24.69 -1.00
C VAL A 172 -10.48 23.75 -2.16
N SER A 173 -11.72 23.32 -2.38
CA SER A 173 -12.16 22.75 -3.64
C SER A 173 -12.20 23.86 -4.69
N ASP A 174 -12.62 25.07 -4.32
CA ASP A 174 -12.94 26.14 -5.27
C ASP A 174 -11.70 26.80 -5.90
N LEU A 175 -10.62 27.15 -5.21
CA LEU A 175 -9.58 27.99 -5.84
C LEU A 175 -8.80 27.33 -7.00
N LYS A 176 -8.51 26.03 -6.93
CA LYS A 176 -7.77 25.33 -7.99
C LYS A 176 -8.72 24.74 -9.04
N LEU A 177 -9.86 24.22 -8.61
CA LEU A 177 -10.91 23.72 -9.49
C LEU A 177 -11.61 24.86 -10.23
N GLN A 178 -12.04 25.96 -9.57
CA GLN A 178 -12.58 27.15 -10.24
C GLN A 178 -11.59 27.74 -11.22
N LYS A 179 -10.28 27.78 -10.91
CA LYS A 179 -9.30 28.25 -11.89
C LYS A 179 -9.29 27.34 -13.13
N GLN A 180 -9.28 26.02 -12.94
CA GLN A 180 -9.29 25.06 -14.04
C GLN A 180 -10.64 24.98 -14.78
N LEU A 181 -11.76 25.22 -14.09
CA LEU A 181 -13.12 25.25 -14.64
C LEU A 181 -13.42 26.57 -15.34
N SER A 182 -12.92 27.71 -14.83
CA SER A 182 -13.06 29.03 -15.47
C SER A 182 -12.21 29.19 -16.74
N GLU A 183 -11.22 28.32 -16.92
CA GLU A 183 -10.46 28.17 -18.17
C GLU A 183 -11.21 27.31 -19.21
N LEU A 184 -12.33 26.65 -18.84
CA LEU A 184 -13.16 25.90 -19.79
C LEU A 184 -14.18 26.84 -20.45
N ASP A 185 -14.29 26.69 -21.76
CA ASP A 185 -15.33 27.35 -22.55
C ASP A 185 -16.65 26.59 -22.39
N GLU A 186 -17.66 27.25 -21.80
CA GLU A 186 -19.00 26.66 -21.58
C GLU A 186 -19.74 26.38 -22.89
N ASP A 187 -19.40 27.08 -23.98
CA ASP A 187 -19.97 26.86 -25.31
C ASP A 187 -19.27 25.70 -26.07
N ASP A 188 -18.25 25.08 -25.46
CA ASP A 188 -17.55 23.93 -26.04
C ASP A 188 -18.43 22.67 -26.03
N LEU A 189 -18.62 22.07 -27.20
CA LEU A 189 -19.36 20.82 -27.39
C LEU A 189 -18.86 19.65 -26.51
N CYS A 190 -17.60 19.64 -26.09
CA CYS A 190 -17.06 18.65 -25.15
C CYS A 190 -16.77 19.22 -23.75
N TYR A 191 -17.44 20.31 -23.35
CA TYR A 191 -17.37 20.90 -22.02
C TYR A 191 -17.56 19.85 -20.92
N GLU A 192 -18.61 19.02 -21.02
CA GLU A 192 -18.93 17.97 -20.04
C GLU A 192 -17.78 16.96 -19.87
N PHE A 193 -17.11 16.53 -20.96
CA PHE A 193 -15.95 15.64 -20.88
C PHE A 193 -14.74 16.32 -20.25
N ARG A 194 -14.50 17.60 -20.55
CA ARG A 194 -13.35 18.34 -19.99
C ARG A 194 -13.55 18.65 -18.52
N ARG A 195 -14.78 18.97 -18.10
CA ARG A 195 -15.15 19.16 -16.70
C ARG A 195 -14.87 17.89 -15.89
N GLU A 196 -15.22 16.74 -16.45
CA GLU A 196 -15.13 15.45 -15.75
C GLU A 196 -13.70 14.97 -15.52
N ARG A 197 -12.73 15.48 -16.28
CA ARG A 197 -11.29 15.26 -15.98
C ARG A 197 -10.90 15.79 -14.60
N PHE A 198 -11.61 16.78 -14.10
CA PHE A 198 -11.32 17.43 -12.82
C PHE A 198 -12.19 16.91 -11.67
N THR A 199 -13.13 16.00 -11.95
CA THR A 199 -13.95 15.36 -10.92
C THR A 199 -13.06 14.53 -10.00
N VAL A 200 -13.12 14.82 -8.70
CA VAL A 200 -12.39 14.08 -7.67
C VAL A 200 -13.31 13.02 -7.11
N HIS A 201 -12.97 11.75 -7.36
CA HIS A 201 -13.74 10.64 -6.82
C HIS A 201 -13.23 10.23 -5.45
N ARG A 202 -14.14 10.12 -4.48
CA ARG A 202 -13.86 9.43 -3.22
C ARG A 202 -13.47 7.98 -3.52
N THR A 203 -12.37 7.51 -2.94
CA THR A 203 -11.86 6.15 -3.16
C THR A 203 -11.60 5.47 -1.82
N HIS A 204 -12.13 4.27 -1.62
CA HIS A 204 -11.86 3.39 -0.50
C HIS A 204 -10.95 2.25 -0.97
N LEU A 205 -9.69 2.29 -0.55
CA LEU A 205 -8.69 1.29 -0.92
C LEU A 205 -8.80 0.06 0.00
N TYR A 206 -8.65 -1.14 -0.57
CA TYR A 206 -8.69 -2.39 0.19
C TYR A 206 -9.96 -2.50 1.06
N PHE A 207 -11.11 -2.31 0.42
CA PHE A 207 -12.44 -2.33 1.04
C PHE A 207 -12.75 -3.66 1.76
N LEU A 208 -12.16 -4.76 1.28
CA LEU A 208 -12.13 -6.05 1.97
C LEU A 208 -10.69 -6.38 2.36
N HIS A 209 -10.53 -7.28 3.32
CA HIS A 209 -9.23 -7.74 3.79
C HIS A 209 -8.38 -8.25 2.62
N TYR A 210 -7.16 -7.72 2.51
CA TYR A 210 -6.19 -8.05 1.48
C TYR A 210 -4.85 -8.42 2.12
N GLU A 211 -4.31 -9.55 1.70
CA GLU A 211 -3.02 -10.06 2.12
C GLU A 211 -2.30 -10.68 0.90
N TYR A 212 -1.07 -10.23 0.67
CA TYR A 212 -0.20 -10.73 -0.38
C TYR A 212 1.23 -10.82 0.15
N GLU A 213 1.82 -12.01 0.04
CA GLU A 213 3.23 -12.24 0.33
C GLU A 213 4.04 -12.29 -0.98
N PRO A 214 5.03 -11.40 -1.17
CA PRO A 214 5.88 -11.42 -2.34
C PRO A 214 6.63 -12.74 -2.52
N VAL A 215 6.60 -13.27 -3.74
CA VAL A 215 7.34 -14.49 -4.07
C VAL A 215 8.83 -14.16 -4.25
N SER A 216 9.70 -15.03 -3.73
CA SER A 216 11.16 -14.82 -3.68
C SER A 216 11.84 -14.72 -5.05
N ASP A 217 11.21 -15.22 -6.11
CA ASP A 217 11.75 -15.23 -7.47
C ASP A 217 11.45 -13.94 -8.26
N ASN A 218 10.67 -13.02 -7.69
CA ASN A 218 10.28 -11.76 -8.32
C ASN A 218 9.62 -11.94 -9.71
N THR A 219 8.94 -13.07 -9.93
CA THR A 219 8.26 -13.39 -11.21
C THR A 219 6.75 -13.19 -11.18
N ASP A 220 6.20 -12.80 -10.03
CA ASP A 220 4.76 -12.82 -9.84
C ASP A 220 4.03 -11.77 -10.70
N VAL A 221 2.78 -12.07 -11.05
CA VAL A 221 1.96 -11.29 -11.97
C VAL A 221 0.62 -10.98 -11.32
N THR A 222 0.26 -9.70 -11.20
CA THR A 222 -1.08 -9.29 -10.73
C THR A 222 -2.03 -9.08 -11.91
N LEU A 223 -3.20 -9.72 -11.89
CA LEU A 223 -4.29 -9.36 -12.81
C LEU A 223 -4.92 -8.05 -12.36
N VAL A 224 -5.03 -7.10 -13.28
CA VAL A 224 -5.60 -5.78 -13.02
C VAL A 224 -6.82 -5.60 -13.89
N ALA A 225 -7.96 -5.31 -13.25
CA ALA A 225 -9.19 -5.02 -13.96
C ALA A 225 -10.01 -3.97 -13.20
N GLN A 226 -11.07 -3.51 -13.85
CA GLN A 226 -12.04 -2.59 -13.26
C GLN A 226 -13.46 -3.04 -13.65
N LEU A 227 -14.43 -2.76 -12.79
CA LEU A 227 -15.81 -3.19 -13.01
C LEU A 227 -16.83 -2.29 -12.31
N SER A 228 -18.06 -2.36 -12.79
CA SER A 228 -19.26 -1.80 -12.19
C SER A 228 -20.14 -2.90 -11.59
N MET A 229 -21.19 -2.49 -10.89
CA MET A 229 -22.13 -3.39 -10.21
C MET A 229 -22.75 -4.45 -11.15
N ASP A 230 -23.04 -4.10 -12.40
CA ASP A 230 -23.66 -4.96 -13.41
C ASP A 230 -22.73 -6.04 -13.99
N ARG A 231 -21.44 -6.02 -13.62
CA ARG A 231 -20.42 -6.99 -14.03
C ARG A 231 -19.91 -7.85 -12.89
N LEU A 232 -20.50 -7.75 -11.69
CA LEU A 232 -20.05 -8.51 -10.52
C LEU A 232 -20.03 -10.03 -10.72
N GLN A 233 -20.92 -10.59 -11.55
CA GLN A 233 -20.94 -12.02 -11.84
C GLN A 233 -19.63 -12.55 -12.45
N MET A 234 -18.84 -11.69 -13.10
CA MET A 234 -17.56 -12.08 -13.69
C MET A 234 -16.47 -12.31 -12.62
N LEU A 235 -16.62 -11.70 -11.45
CA LEU A 235 -15.61 -11.68 -10.41
C LEU A 235 -15.29 -13.08 -9.89
N GLU A 236 -16.32 -13.88 -9.58
CA GLU A 236 -16.13 -15.25 -9.13
C GLU A 236 -15.47 -16.11 -10.20
N ALA A 237 -15.87 -15.93 -11.46
CA ALA A 237 -15.30 -16.69 -12.57
C ALA A 237 -13.83 -16.35 -12.79
N ILE A 238 -13.45 -15.06 -12.75
CA ILE A 238 -12.05 -14.64 -12.81
C ILE A 238 -11.26 -15.21 -11.62
N CYS A 239 -11.80 -15.14 -10.41
CA CYS A 239 -11.15 -15.71 -9.22
C CYS A 239 -10.97 -17.24 -9.31
N LYS A 240 -11.80 -17.96 -10.07
CA LYS A 240 -11.60 -19.40 -10.33
C LYS A 240 -10.53 -19.65 -11.40
N HIS A 241 -10.40 -18.76 -12.38
CA HIS A 241 -9.48 -18.92 -13.51
C HIS A 241 -8.07 -18.34 -13.25
N TRP A 242 -7.96 -17.41 -12.30
CA TRP A 242 -6.71 -16.72 -11.95
C TRP A 242 -6.36 -16.93 -10.48
N GLU A 243 -5.44 -17.85 -10.20
CA GLU A 243 -5.00 -18.15 -8.82
C GLU A 243 -4.10 -17.06 -8.22
N GLY A 244 -3.40 -16.31 -9.06
CA GLY A 244 -2.49 -15.24 -8.65
C GLY A 244 -3.17 -14.04 -7.99
N PRO A 245 -2.38 -13.03 -7.57
CA PRO A 245 -2.92 -11.80 -6.99
C PRO A 245 -3.76 -11.03 -8.03
N ILE A 246 -4.79 -10.33 -7.55
CA ILE A 246 -5.68 -9.50 -8.37
C ILE A 246 -5.82 -8.11 -7.72
N SER A 247 -5.82 -7.05 -8.52
CA SER A 247 -6.24 -5.71 -8.09
C SER A 247 -7.42 -5.23 -8.93
N LEU A 248 -8.51 -4.86 -8.25
CA LEU A 248 -9.78 -4.46 -8.86
C LEU A 248 -10.22 -3.09 -8.38
N ALA A 249 -10.58 -2.23 -9.33
CA ALA A 249 -11.31 -0.99 -9.03
C ALA A 249 -12.80 -1.15 -9.35
N LEU A 250 -13.66 -0.98 -8.34
CA LEU A 250 -15.12 -1.08 -8.44
C LEU A 250 -15.77 0.30 -8.44
N TYR A 251 -16.53 0.63 -9.48
CA TYR A 251 -17.24 1.90 -9.58
C TYR A 251 -18.68 1.78 -9.06
N LEU A 252 -18.89 2.16 -7.79
CA LEU A 252 -20.11 1.85 -7.03
C LEU A 252 -20.64 3.08 -6.27
N SER A 253 -21.95 3.19 -6.12
CA SER A 253 -22.56 4.07 -5.12
C SER A 253 -22.41 3.51 -3.70
N ASP A 254 -22.70 4.31 -2.67
CA ASP A 254 -22.70 3.82 -1.27
C ASP A 254 -23.62 2.61 -1.05
N ALA A 255 -24.81 2.61 -1.66
CA ALA A 255 -25.74 1.50 -1.57
C ALA A 255 -25.19 0.24 -2.25
N GLU A 256 -24.58 0.40 -3.43
CA GLU A 256 -23.97 -0.71 -4.17
C GLU A 256 -22.73 -1.25 -3.47
N ALA A 257 -21.92 -0.41 -2.80
CA ALA A 257 -20.79 -0.85 -1.99
C ALA A 257 -21.24 -1.77 -0.84
N GLN A 258 -22.35 -1.43 -0.17
CA GLN A 258 -22.95 -2.29 0.86
C GLN A 258 -23.52 -3.59 0.28
N GLN A 259 -24.07 -3.53 -0.94
CA GLN A 259 -24.53 -4.73 -1.64
C GLN A 259 -23.36 -5.64 -2.06
N PHE A 260 -22.27 -5.05 -2.54
CA PHE A 260 -21.03 -5.76 -2.87
C PHE A 260 -20.44 -6.47 -1.66
N LEU A 261 -20.41 -5.81 -0.49
CA LEU A 261 -19.96 -6.44 0.76
C LEU A 261 -20.75 -7.73 1.06
N ARG A 262 -22.08 -7.67 0.99
CA ARG A 262 -22.94 -8.85 1.19
C ARG A 262 -22.72 -9.92 0.13
N TYR A 263 -22.56 -9.52 -1.13
CA TYR A 263 -22.26 -10.44 -2.23
C TYR A 263 -20.94 -11.18 -2.00
N ALA A 264 -19.86 -10.45 -1.66
CA ALA A 264 -18.56 -11.04 -1.38
C ALA A 264 -18.61 -11.98 -0.18
N GLN A 265 -19.29 -11.58 0.91
CA GLN A 265 -19.47 -12.40 2.11
C GLN A 265 -20.29 -13.68 1.88
N GLY A 266 -21.24 -13.64 0.93
CA GLY A 266 -22.05 -14.80 0.55
C GLY A 266 -21.33 -15.77 -0.40
N SER A 267 -20.19 -15.37 -0.96
CA SER A 267 -19.44 -16.16 -1.95
C SER A 267 -18.28 -16.89 -1.29
N GLU A 268 -18.33 -18.23 -1.28
CA GLU A 268 -17.26 -19.08 -0.73
C GLU A 268 -15.91 -18.85 -1.43
N VAL A 269 -15.94 -18.57 -2.74
CA VAL A 269 -14.75 -18.33 -3.55
C VAL A 269 -14.08 -17.00 -3.17
N LEU A 270 -14.87 -15.94 -2.97
CA LEU A 270 -14.32 -14.62 -2.65
C LEU A 270 -13.88 -14.56 -1.19
N MET A 271 -14.62 -15.19 -0.28
CA MET A 271 -14.28 -15.25 1.15
C MET A 271 -13.01 -16.06 1.43
N SER A 272 -12.72 -17.09 0.64
CA SER A 272 -11.52 -17.91 0.80
C SER A 272 -10.25 -17.28 0.21
N ARG A 273 -10.37 -16.15 -0.50
CA ARG A 273 -9.26 -15.52 -1.21
C ARG A 273 -8.89 -14.17 -0.59
N HIS A 274 -7.71 -14.11 0.02
CA HIS A 274 -7.18 -12.87 0.60
C HIS A 274 -6.24 -12.12 -0.36
N ASN A 275 -5.84 -12.71 -1.49
CA ASN A 275 -4.94 -12.08 -2.47
C ASN A 275 -5.67 -11.25 -3.54
N VAL A 276 -6.90 -10.81 -3.27
CA VAL A 276 -7.69 -9.95 -4.17
C VAL A 276 -7.90 -8.59 -3.52
N ALA A 277 -7.32 -7.54 -4.11
CA ALA A 277 -7.47 -6.19 -3.63
C ALA A 277 -8.71 -5.54 -4.26
N TYR A 278 -9.67 -5.16 -3.43
CA TYR A 278 -10.90 -4.48 -3.85
C TYR A 278 -10.82 -3.00 -3.51
N HIS A 279 -10.80 -2.12 -4.51
CA HIS A 279 -10.77 -0.67 -4.34
C HIS A 279 -12.10 -0.09 -4.82
N ILE A 280 -12.88 0.54 -3.95
CA ILE A 280 -14.15 1.17 -4.35
C ILE A 280 -13.88 2.62 -4.74
N VAL A 281 -14.22 2.98 -5.97
CA VAL A 281 -14.27 4.36 -6.44
C VAL A 281 -15.74 4.76 -6.48
N TYR A 282 -16.12 5.75 -5.69
CA TYR A 282 -17.53 6.11 -5.56
C TYR A 282 -18.04 6.85 -6.80
N LYS A 283 -19.28 6.52 -7.18
CA LYS A 283 -19.97 7.16 -8.30
C LYS A 283 -20.11 8.66 -8.07
N GLU A 284 -19.53 9.44 -8.97
CA GLU A 284 -19.53 10.91 -8.98
C GLU A 284 -19.50 11.35 -10.45
N GLY A 285 -20.23 12.40 -10.81
CA GLY A 285 -20.30 12.84 -12.22
C GLY A 285 -21.22 11.99 -13.11
N GLN A 286 -21.24 12.30 -14.41
CA GLN A 286 -22.17 11.71 -15.39
C GLN A 286 -21.58 10.54 -16.18
N PHE A 287 -20.26 10.41 -16.24
CA PHE A 287 -19.59 9.40 -17.07
C PHE A 287 -18.94 8.30 -16.24
N TYR A 288 -18.69 7.17 -16.90
CA TYR A 288 -17.93 6.07 -16.33
C TYR A 288 -16.42 6.33 -16.47
N PRO A 289 -15.66 6.54 -15.37
CA PRO A 289 -14.28 7.02 -15.45
C PRO A 289 -13.27 5.88 -15.65
N VAL A 290 -13.40 5.11 -16.74
CA VAL A 290 -12.66 3.85 -16.97
C VAL A 290 -11.14 3.93 -16.73
N ASN A 291 -10.48 5.00 -17.18
CA ASN A 291 -9.04 5.15 -17.04
C ASN A 291 -8.62 5.50 -15.62
N LEU A 292 -9.44 6.25 -14.89
CA LEU A 292 -9.22 6.50 -13.46
C LEU A 292 -9.27 5.18 -12.70
N LEU A 293 -10.26 4.34 -12.98
CA LEU A 293 -10.42 3.03 -12.34
C LEU A 293 -9.22 2.13 -12.61
N ARG A 294 -8.76 2.05 -13.87
CA ARG A 294 -7.51 1.32 -14.22
C ARG A 294 -6.32 1.84 -13.43
N ASN A 295 -6.13 3.16 -13.35
CA ASN A 295 -5.04 3.77 -12.60
C ASN A 295 -5.11 3.47 -11.10
N VAL A 296 -6.30 3.49 -10.51
CA VAL A 296 -6.50 3.13 -9.08
C VAL A 296 -6.06 1.70 -8.84
N ALA A 297 -6.46 0.74 -9.68
CA ALA A 297 -6.05 -0.66 -9.53
C ALA A 297 -4.53 -0.82 -9.77
N MET A 298 -3.99 -0.23 -10.84
CA MET A 298 -2.56 -0.31 -11.19
C MET A 298 -1.64 0.24 -10.09
N LYS A 299 -2.01 1.38 -9.47
CA LYS A 299 -1.19 2.04 -8.44
C LYS A 299 -0.98 1.17 -7.19
N HIS A 300 -1.84 0.18 -6.98
CA HIS A 300 -1.84 -0.68 -5.79
C HIS A 300 -1.36 -2.12 -6.11
N VAL A 301 -0.72 -2.32 -7.26
CA VAL A 301 -0.06 -3.57 -7.61
C VAL A 301 1.27 -3.68 -6.85
N GLY A 302 1.43 -4.75 -6.08
CA GLY A 302 2.66 -5.06 -5.34
C GLY A 302 3.59 -6.06 -6.04
N THR A 303 3.20 -6.58 -7.21
CA THR A 303 4.00 -7.53 -8.00
C THR A 303 4.88 -6.80 -9.03
N PRO A 304 5.96 -7.43 -9.51
CA PRO A 304 6.85 -6.85 -10.54
C PRO A 304 6.19 -6.70 -11.92
N TYR A 305 5.17 -7.52 -12.20
CA TYR A 305 4.48 -7.56 -13.48
C TYR A 305 2.97 -7.45 -13.29
N MET A 306 2.28 -6.79 -14.22
CA MET A 306 0.83 -6.69 -14.22
C MET A 306 0.24 -7.20 -15.54
N PHE A 307 -0.86 -7.94 -15.44
CA PHE A 307 -1.67 -8.36 -16.57
C PHE A 307 -2.94 -7.50 -16.60
N LEU A 308 -2.96 -6.49 -17.48
CA LEU A 308 -4.10 -5.60 -17.65
C LEU A 308 -5.18 -6.34 -18.47
N SER A 309 -6.36 -6.54 -17.88
CA SER A 309 -7.50 -7.20 -18.52
C SER A 309 -8.78 -6.41 -18.27
N ASP A 310 -9.69 -6.43 -19.23
CA ASP A 310 -11.07 -6.02 -18.94
C ASP A 310 -11.80 -7.16 -18.22
N ILE A 311 -12.76 -6.81 -17.36
CA ILE A 311 -13.50 -7.77 -16.53
C ILE A 311 -14.34 -8.76 -17.35
N ASP A 312 -14.63 -8.42 -18.61
CA ASP A 312 -15.44 -9.25 -19.51
C ASP A 312 -14.61 -10.39 -20.14
N PHE A 313 -13.27 -10.39 -20.00
CA PHE A 313 -12.41 -11.46 -20.48
C PHE A 313 -12.08 -12.45 -19.37
N LEU A 314 -12.44 -13.71 -19.57
CA LEU A 314 -12.03 -14.81 -18.70
C LEU A 314 -10.67 -15.35 -19.16
N PRO A 315 -9.64 -15.29 -18.29
CA PRO A 315 -8.37 -15.97 -18.55
C PRO A 315 -8.61 -17.47 -18.81
N MET A 316 -7.82 -18.10 -19.67
CA MET A 316 -7.80 -19.57 -19.70
C MET A 316 -7.28 -20.11 -18.35
N TYR A 317 -7.79 -21.26 -17.92
CA TYR A 317 -7.21 -21.96 -16.76
C TYR A 317 -5.71 -22.16 -16.97
N GLY A 318 -4.92 -21.84 -15.95
CA GLY A 318 -3.45 -21.94 -16.00
C GLY A 318 -2.74 -20.77 -16.69
N LEU A 319 -3.44 -19.72 -17.18
CA LEU A 319 -2.78 -18.56 -17.78
C LEU A 319 -1.81 -17.86 -16.82
N TYR A 320 -2.18 -17.73 -15.54
CA TYR A 320 -1.31 -17.18 -14.52
C TYR A 320 0.01 -17.96 -14.41
N GLU A 321 -0.07 -19.29 -14.41
CA GLU A 321 1.11 -20.16 -14.35
C GLU A 321 1.95 -20.06 -15.62
N TYR A 322 1.30 -20.02 -16.77
CA TYR A 322 1.93 -19.83 -18.07
C TYR A 322 2.71 -18.51 -18.10
N LEU A 323 2.10 -17.41 -17.66
CA LEU A 323 2.78 -16.10 -17.58
C LEU A 323 3.95 -16.15 -16.62
N ARG A 324 3.80 -16.72 -15.40
CA ARG A 324 4.94 -16.90 -14.48
C ARG A 324 6.05 -17.78 -15.05
N TYR A 325 5.70 -18.86 -15.75
CA TYR A 325 6.65 -19.77 -16.38
C TYR A 325 7.43 -19.08 -17.51
N HIS A 326 6.76 -18.29 -18.35
CA HIS A 326 7.43 -17.51 -19.40
C HIS A 326 8.20 -16.30 -18.85
N VAL A 327 7.85 -15.82 -17.65
CA VAL A 327 8.63 -14.85 -16.88
C VAL A 327 9.83 -15.52 -16.18
N TRP A 328 9.76 -16.83 -15.88
CA TRP A 328 10.89 -17.68 -15.45
C TRP A 328 11.79 -18.05 -16.65
N THR A 329 12.39 -17.02 -17.24
CA THR A 329 13.28 -17.17 -18.40
C THR A 329 14.49 -18.08 -18.11
N LYS A 330 15.02 -18.11 -16.88
CA LYS A 330 16.24 -18.85 -16.52
C LYS A 330 16.18 -20.35 -16.88
N GLY A 331 15.08 -21.04 -16.57
CA GLY A 331 14.97 -22.48 -16.82
C GLY A 331 14.88 -22.90 -18.29
N HIS A 332 14.61 -21.95 -19.19
CA HIS A 332 14.47 -22.18 -20.63
C HIS A 332 15.35 -21.25 -21.48
N ALA A 333 16.19 -20.42 -20.84
CA ALA A 333 17.04 -19.45 -21.49
C ALA A 333 17.97 -20.10 -22.53
N PRO A 334 18.62 -21.24 -22.23
CA PRO A 334 19.46 -21.92 -23.21
C PRO A 334 18.75 -22.35 -24.49
N THR A 335 17.44 -22.67 -24.43
CA THR A 335 16.65 -23.05 -25.62
C THR A 335 16.56 -21.93 -26.64
N ASN A 336 16.72 -20.66 -26.24
CA ASN A 336 16.68 -19.50 -27.12
C ASN A 336 15.47 -19.52 -28.09
N PHE A 337 14.27 -19.26 -27.57
CA PHE A 337 13.03 -19.33 -28.36
C PHE A 337 12.98 -18.41 -29.58
N ALA A 338 13.75 -17.31 -29.59
CA ALA A 338 13.88 -16.46 -30.77
C ALA A 338 14.60 -17.18 -31.92
N LYS A 339 15.71 -17.87 -31.60
CA LYS A 339 16.41 -18.72 -32.56
C LYS A 339 15.59 -19.96 -32.93
N TRP A 340 15.01 -20.65 -31.95
CA TRP A 340 14.19 -21.85 -32.18
C TRP A 340 13.06 -21.61 -33.19
N ARG A 341 12.31 -20.50 -33.06
CA ARG A 341 11.17 -20.17 -33.94
C ARG A 341 11.50 -20.06 -35.42
N THR A 342 12.76 -19.78 -35.75
CA THR A 342 13.22 -19.56 -37.14
C THR A 342 14.20 -20.64 -37.62
N ALA A 343 14.67 -21.51 -36.72
CA ALA A 343 15.63 -22.53 -37.04
C ALA A 343 14.97 -23.69 -37.83
N THR A 344 15.62 -24.11 -38.90
CA THR A 344 15.21 -25.28 -39.70
C THR A 344 16.15 -26.47 -39.53
N THR A 345 17.29 -26.26 -38.87
CA THR A 345 18.34 -27.26 -38.62
C THR A 345 18.67 -27.36 -37.13
N PRO A 346 19.05 -28.55 -36.62
CA PRO A 346 19.47 -28.71 -35.23
C PRO A 346 20.62 -27.77 -34.85
N TYR A 347 20.61 -27.28 -33.62
CA TYR A 347 21.69 -26.43 -33.10
C TYR A 347 22.04 -26.76 -31.67
N ARG A 348 23.32 -26.61 -31.34
CA ARG A 348 23.84 -26.80 -29.99
C ARG A 348 23.48 -25.61 -29.10
N VAL A 349 23.20 -25.90 -27.83
CA VAL A 349 23.02 -24.93 -26.74
C VAL A 349 23.96 -25.29 -25.60
N GLU A 350 24.41 -24.29 -24.86
CA GLU A 350 25.23 -24.51 -23.67
C GLU A 350 24.32 -24.58 -22.44
N TRP A 351 24.68 -25.44 -21.48
CA TRP A 351 23.94 -25.52 -20.24
C TRP A 351 24.05 -24.21 -19.44
N GLU A 352 22.96 -23.81 -18.79
CA GLU A 352 22.94 -22.70 -17.83
C GLU A 352 22.21 -23.11 -16.54
N ALA A 353 22.40 -22.33 -15.47
CA ALA A 353 21.76 -22.60 -14.19
C ALA A 353 20.24 -22.70 -14.31
N ASP A 354 19.68 -23.68 -13.60
CA ASP A 354 18.24 -24.01 -13.57
C ASP A 354 17.66 -24.54 -14.92
N PHE A 355 18.50 -24.86 -15.91
CA PHE A 355 18.04 -25.37 -17.21
C PHE A 355 17.23 -26.68 -17.10
N GLU A 356 15.99 -26.66 -17.60
CA GLU A 356 15.03 -27.76 -17.44
C GLU A 356 14.32 -28.18 -18.76
N PRO A 357 15.07 -28.64 -19.79
CA PRO A 357 14.49 -29.11 -21.05
C PRO A 357 13.79 -30.47 -20.94
N TYR A 358 12.95 -30.76 -21.94
CA TYR A 358 12.59 -32.13 -22.28
C TYR A 358 13.62 -32.70 -23.26
N VAL A 359 14.18 -33.86 -22.94
CA VAL A 359 15.30 -34.44 -23.69
C VAL A 359 14.98 -35.83 -24.21
N VAL A 360 15.54 -36.15 -25.38
CA VAL A 360 15.74 -37.54 -25.81
C VAL A 360 17.21 -37.84 -25.53
N VAL A 361 17.46 -38.75 -24.58
CA VAL A 361 18.81 -39.10 -24.12
C VAL A 361 19.03 -40.62 -24.26
N ARG A 362 20.28 -41.05 -24.40
CA ARG A 362 20.62 -42.47 -24.45
C ARG A 362 20.18 -43.19 -23.17
N ARG A 363 19.83 -44.46 -23.30
CA ARG A 363 19.33 -45.32 -22.20
C ARG A 363 20.30 -45.46 -21.03
N ASP A 364 21.60 -45.34 -21.27
CA ASP A 364 22.67 -45.45 -20.27
C ASP A 364 22.94 -44.14 -19.53
N CYS A 365 22.02 -43.16 -19.60
CA CYS A 365 22.09 -41.93 -18.82
C CYS A 365 21.94 -42.19 -17.30
N PRO A 366 22.40 -41.25 -16.45
CA PRO A 366 22.12 -41.28 -15.01
C PRO A 366 20.61 -41.37 -14.72
N GLU A 367 20.27 -42.00 -13.60
CA GLU A 367 18.91 -42.02 -13.06
C GLU A 367 18.57 -40.66 -12.39
N TYR A 368 17.28 -40.35 -12.25
CA TYR A 368 16.86 -39.13 -11.53
C TYR A 368 17.17 -39.24 -10.03
N ASP A 369 17.71 -38.15 -9.45
CA ASP A 369 18.05 -38.12 -8.02
C ASP A 369 16.78 -38.14 -7.14
N ARG A 370 16.68 -39.19 -6.32
CA ARG A 370 15.48 -39.49 -5.51
C ARG A 370 15.26 -38.53 -4.34
N ARG A 371 16.19 -37.62 -4.05
CA ARG A 371 16.04 -36.59 -3.01
C ARG A 371 15.00 -35.54 -3.38
N PHE A 372 14.84 -35.24 -4.68
CA PHE A 372 13.89 -34.25 -5.16
C PHE A 372 12.51 -34.88 -5.36
N VAL A 373 11.55 -34.49 -4.52
CA VAL A 373 10.19 -35.03 -4.48
C VAL A 373 9.15 -33.89 -4.50
N GLY A 374 7.99 -34.15 -5.12
CA GLY A 374 6.96 -33.13 -5.30
C GLY A 374 7.33 -32.14 -6.40
N PHE A 375 7.23 -30.84 -6.12
CA PHE A 375 7.48 -29.76 -7.08
C PHE A 375 8.85 -29.10 -6.88
N GLY A 376 9.63 -29.03 -7.97
CA GLY A 376 10.87 -28.25 -8.07
C GLY A 376 12.14 -29.10 -8.04
N TRP A 377 13.16 -28.69 -8.80
CA TRP A 377 14.48 -29.32 -8.91
C TRP A 377 14.55 -30.77 -9.42
N ASN A 378 13.42 -31.42 -9.67
CA ASN A 378 13.35 -32.80 -10.17
C ASN A 378 14.11 -33.01 -11.49
N LYS A 379 13.73 -32.30 -12.58
CA LYS A 379 14.41 -32.47 -13.87
C LYS A 379 15.70 -31.65 -13.95
N VAL A 380 15.75 -30.47 -13.31
CA VAL A 380 16.95 -29.63 -13.26
C VAL A 380 18.17 -30.41 -12.76
N ALA A 381 18.02 -31.18 -11.68
CA ALA A 381 19.11 -31.98 -11.13
C ALA A 381 19.63 -33.03 -12.14
N HIS A 382 18.73 -33.69 -12.87
CA HIS A 382 19.10 -34.67 -13.90
C HIS A 382 19.85 -34.03 -15.07
N ILE A 383 19.37 -32.88 -15.55
CA ILE A 383 20.00 -32.14 -16.65
C ILE A 383 21.38 -31.60 -16.24
N MET A 384 21.52 -31.14 -14.99
CA MET A 384 22.82 -30.76 -14.42
C MET A 384 23.79 -31.95 -14.36
N GLU A 385 23.32 -33.16 -14.04
CA GLU A 385 24.18 -34.35 -14.03
C GLU A 385 24.59 -34.79 -15.43
N LEU A 386 23.73 -34.67 -16.43
CA LEU A 386 24.10 -34.89 -17.83
C LEU A 386 25.18 -33.92 -18.30
N ASP A 387 25.06 -32.64 -17.96
CA ASP A 387 26.07 -31.63 -18.26
C ASP A 387 27.40 -31.92 -17.56
N ALA A 388 27.36 -32.41 -16.31
CA ALA A 388 28.56 -32.79 -15.55
C ALA A 388 29.27 -34.01 -16.14
N GLN A 389 28.54 -34.87 -16.86
CA GLN A 389 29.06 -35.99 -17.65
C GLN A 389 29.42 -35.60 -19.09
N GLU A 390 29.50 -34.30 -19.39
CA GLU A 390 29.92 -33.74 -20.68
C GLU A 390 29.00 -34.11 -21.86
N TYR A 391 27.72 -34.35 -21.59
CA TYR A 391 26.73 -34.52 -22.66
C TYR A 391 26.55 -33.20 -23.45
N GLU A 392 26.40 -33.33 -24.76
CA GLU A 392 26.06 -32.18 -25.62
C GLU A 392 24.55 -31.97 -25.70
N PHE A 393 24.10 -30.73 -25.51
CA PHE A 393 22.70 -30.36 -25.65
C PHE A 393 22.41 -29.83 -27.06
N ILE A 394 21.60 -30.57 -27.82
CA ILE A 394 21.21 -30.22 -29.18
C ILE A 394 19.70 -29.99 -29.21
N VAL A 395 19.29 -28.81 -29.66
CA VAL A 395 17.88 -28.47 -29.90
C VAL A 395 17.47 -28.95 -31.28
N LEU A 396 16.37 -29.72 -31.34
CA LEU A 396 15.74 -30.17 -32.58
C LEU A 396 14.55 -29.25 -32.90
N PRO A 397 14.67 -28.28 -33.83
CA PRO A 397 13.61 -27.30 -34.03
C PRO A 397 12.31 -27.88 -34.60
N ASN A 398 12.43 -28.95 -35.41
CA ASN A 398 11.29 -29.60 -36.05
C ASN A 398 10.67 -30.75 -35.22
N ALA A 399 11.19 -31.00 -34.01
CA ALA A 399 10.69 -32.04 -33.10
C ALA A 399 10.34 -31.39 -31.76
N TYR A 400 9.05 -31.10 -31.56
CA TYR A 400 8.55 -30.43 -30.37
C TYR A 400 7.28 -31.09 -29.86
N MET A 401 7.02 -30.89 -28.57
CA MET A 401 5.76 -31.23 -27.92
C MET A 401 5.14 -29.96 -27.35
N ILE A 402 3.82 -29.90 -27.38
CA ILE A 402 3.07 -28.80 -26.77
C ILE A 402 2.67 -29.23 -25.37
N HIS A 403 3.14 -28.48 -24.37
CA HIS A 403 2.64 -28.64 -23.01
C HIS A 403 1.18 -28.15 -22.97
N MET A 404 0.26 -29.07 -22.67
CA MET A 404 -1.16 -28.75 -22.58
C MET A 404 -1.43 -28.03 -21.25
N PRO A 405 -2.12 -26.88 -21.25
CA PRO A 405 -2.54 -26.23 -20.02
C PRO A 405 -3.32 -27.20 -19.15
N HIS A 406 -2.97 -27.28 -17.87
CA HIS A 406 -3.64 -28.11 -16.90
C HIS A 406 -3.72 -27.38 -15.56
N ALA A 407 -4.62 -27.83 -14.67
CA ALA A 407 -4.69 -27.28 -13.31
C ALA A 407 -3.37 -27.53 -12.55
N PRO A 408 -2.99 -26.64 -11.63
CA PRO A 408 -1.83 -26.85 -10.78
C PRO A 408 -1.95 -28.14 -9.98
N SER A 409 -0.83 -28.83 -9.78
CA SER A 409 -0.78 -29.96 -8.86
C SER A 409 -0.84 -29.51 -7.38
N PHE A 410 -1.19 -30.42 -6.49
CA PHE A 410 -1.17 -30.13 -5.04
C PHE A 410 0.22 -29.70 -4.56
N ASP A 411 1.28 -30.27 -5.12
CA ASP A 411 2.67 -30.00 -4.72
C ASP A 411 3.15 -28.61 -5.15
N ILE A 412 2.72 -28.07 -6.31
CA ILE A 412 3.08 -26.70 -6.70
C ILE A 412 2.39 -25.68 -5.77
N THR A 413 1.13 -25.93 -5.39
CA THR A 413 0.42 -25.11 -4.41
C THR A 413 1.11 -25.15 -3.04
N LYS A 414 1.59 -26.32 -2.61
CA LYS A 414 2.37 -26.49 -1.37
C LYS A 414 3.71 -25.78 -1.43
N PHE A 415 4.44 -25.85 -2.54
CA PHE A 415 5.70 -25.11 -2.74
C PHE A 415 5.49 -23.59 -2.61
N ARG A 416 4.44 -23.05 -3.22
CA ARG A 416 4.09 -21.62 -3.18
C ARG A 416 3.70 -21.16 -1.77
N SER A 417 2.89 -21.93 -1.06
CA SER A 417 2.34 -21.54 0.25
C SER A 417 3.23 -21.88 1.45
N ASN A 418 4.09 -22.90 1.36
CA ASN A 418 4.81 -23.43 2.52
C ASN A 418 6.29 -22.99 2.54
N LYS A 419 6.64 -22.11 3.49
CA LYS A 419 8.03 -21.64 3.68
C LYS A 419 9.01 -22.77 4.00
N GLN A 420 8.61 -23.75 4.83
CA GLN A 420 9.46 -24.88 5.18
C GLN A 420 9.79 -25.73 3.95
N TYR A 421 8.84 -25.91 3.03
CA TYR A 421 9.06 -26.63 1.78
C TYR A 421 10.20 -26.00 0.98
N ARG A 422 10.19 -24.67 0.81
CA ARG A 422 11.23 -23.93 0.07
C ARG A 422 12.60 -23.99 0.73
N ILE A 423 12.65 -23.93 2.07
CA ILE A 423 13.91 -24.08 2.82
C ILE A 423 14.49 -25.48 2.59
N CYS A 424 13.67 -26.52 2.73
CA CYS A 424 14.12 -27.90 2.49
C CYS A 424 14.61 -28.10 1.05
N LEU A 425 13.89 -27.59 0.05
CA LEU A 425 14.30 -27.70 -1.35
C LEU A 425 15.66 -27.04 -1.61
N LYS A 426 15.88 -25.86 -1.00
CA LYS A 426 17.18 -25.16 -1.08
C LYS A 426 18.31 -25.98 -0.45
N THR A 427 18.10 -26.52 0.74
CA THR A 427 19.11 -27.36 1.40
C THR A 427 19.45 -28.61 0.56
N LEU A 428 18.44 -29.28 0.00
CA LEU A 428 18.66 -30.46 -0.86
C LEU A 428 19.41 -30.10 -2.15
N LYS A 429 19.16 -28.91 -2.72
CA LYS A 429 19.92 -28.38 -3.86
C LYS A 429 21.40 -28.22 -3.51
N GLU A 430 21.71 -27.58 -2.39
CA GLU A 430 23.08 -27.35 -1.94
C GLU A 430 23.83 -28.68 -1.70
N GLU A 431 23.17 -29.65 -1.06
CA GLU A 431 23.71 -31.00 -0.86
C GLU A 431 23.99 -31.71 -2.19
N PHE A 432 23.07 -31.65 -3.14
CA PHE A 432 23.23 -32.23 -4.47
C PHE A 432 24.44 -31.67 -5.20
N GLN A 433 24.61 -30.35 -5.22
CA GLN A 433 25.73 -29.68 -5.89
C GLN A 433 27.10 -30.03 -5.26
N GLN A 434 27.15 -30.18 -3.93
CA GLN A 434 28.36 -30.65 -3.24
C GLN A 434 28.71 -32.09 -3.64
N ASP A 435 27.72 -32.98 -3.71
CA ASP A 435 27.93 -34.36 -4.16
C ASP A 435 28.38 -34.44 -5.62
N MET A 436 27.80 -33.61 -6.49
CA MET A 436 28.22 -33.49 -7.90
C MET A 436 29.69 -33.09 -8.00
N SER A 437 30.11 -32.11 -7.20
CA SER A 437 31.52 -31.66 -7.14
C SER A 437 32.46 -32.77 -6.68
N ARG A 438 32.03 -33.61 -5.73
CA ARG A 438 32.81 -34.79 -5.27
C ARG A 438 32.90 -35.88 -6.33
N ARG A 439 31.83 -36.13 -7.09
CA ARG A 439 31.77 -37.21 -8.09
C ARG A 439 32.47 -36.87 -9.40
N TYR A 440 32.28 -35.65 -9.91
CA TYR A 440 32.72 -35.24 -11.25
C TYR A 440 33.86 -34.21 -11.23
N GLY A 441 34.32 -33.79 -10.05
CA GLY A 441 35.51 -32.96 -9.90
C GLY A 441 35.39 -31.60 -10.59
N PHE A 442 36.39 -31.24 -11.39
CA PHE A 442 36.50 -29.91 -12.02
C PHE A 442 35.30 -29.57 -12.92
N ALA A 443 34.72 -30.55 -13.60
CA ALA A 443 33.54 -30.36 -14.47
C ALA A 443 32.31 -29.83 -13.69
N ALA A 444 32.22 -30.14 -12.39
CA ALA A 444 31.11 -29.75 -11.54
C ALA A 444 31.36 -28.50 -10.67
N LEU A 445 32.58 -27.97 -10.64
CA LEU A 445 32.89 -26.76 -9.87
C LEU A 445 32.11 -25.52 -10.37
N LYS A 446 31.74 -25.49 -11.65
CA LYS A 446 30.93 -24.41 -12.25
C LYS A 446 29.55 -24.25 -11.60
N TYR A 447 29.03 -25.28 -10.95
CA TYR A 447 27.72 -25.26 -10.29
C TYR A 447 27.73 -24.59 -8.92
N LEU A 448 28.88 -24.58 -8.21
CA LEU A 448 29.02 -23.96 -6.89
C LEU A 448 29.18 -22.43 -6.99
N THR A 449 29.70 -21.93 -8.11
CA THR A 449 29.94 -20.49 -8.35
C THR A 449 28.72 -19.72 -8.85
N ALA A 450 27.69 -20.40 -9.36
CA ALA A 450 26.53 -19.76 -9.99
C ALA A 450 25.60 -19.01 -9.01
N GLU A 451 25.64 -19.33 -7.71
CA GLU A 451 24.81 -18.64 -6.69
C GLU A 451 25.52 -17.47 -5.98
N ASN A 452 26.86 -17.40 -5.96
CA ASN A 452 27.57 -16.32 -5.26
C ASN A 452 27.48 -14.94 -5.95
N ASN A 453 26.90 -14.88 -7.15
CA ASN A 453 26.68 -13.65 -7.92
C ASN A 453 25.19 -13.35 -8.18
N SER A 454 24.25 -14.01 -7.47
CA SER A 454 22.79 -13.84 -7.65
C SER A 454 22.14 -13.09 -6.49
#